data_AF-A0A520I284-F1
#
_entry.id   AF-A0A520I284-F1
#
_cell.length_a   1.000
_cell.length_b   1.000
_cell.length_c   1.000
_cell.angle_alpha   90.00
_cell.angle_beta   90.00
_cell.angle_gamma   90.00
#
_symmetry.space_group_name_H-M   'P 1'
#
loop_
_entity.id
_entity.type
_entity.pdbx_description
1 polymer ?
#
loop_
_entity_poly.entity_id
_entity_poly.type
_entity_poly.pdbx_seq_one_letter_code
_entity_poly.pdbx_strand_id
1 'polypeptide(L)'
;MLKIVPICKEDAECIELNRPYAVLLVSNGEGLLRINNRAVELLPGRVFFLKREQQMVMEGELLIGQLIEFQEAMLHAFLIQFAGHRDKGLYDP
;
A
#
# COMPACT_ATOMS: atom_id res chain seq x y z
N MET A 1 4.47 15.05 6.49
CA MET A 1 4.41 14.27 7.74
C MET A 1 3.85 12.89 7.43
N LEU A 2 4.54 11.85 7.89
CA LEU A 2 4.17 10.44 7.74
C LEU A 2 3.04 10.10 8.73
N LYS A 3 2.08 9.27 8.32
CA LYS A 3 1.04 8.73 9.21
C LYS A 3 1.07 7.21 9.09
N ILE A 4 1.28 6.52 10.21
CA ILE A 4 1.27 5.06 10.27
C ILE A 4 0.02 4.66 11.05
N VAL A 5 -0.82 3.82 10.46
CA VAL A 5 -2.10 3.40 11.04
C VAL A 5 -2.21 1.88 10.96
N PRO A 6 -2.56 1.18 12.05
CA PRO A 6 -2.92 -0.23 11.95
C PRO A 6 -4.22 -0.37 11.14
N ILE A 7 -4.30 -1.39 10.31
CA ILE A 7 -5.53 -1.73 9.57
C ILE A 7 -5.96 -3.15 9.96
N CYS A 8 -7.24 -3.30 10.28
CA CYS A 8 -7.90 -4.56 10.57
C CYS A 8 -9.28 -4.51 9.92
N LYS A 9 -9.54 -5.42 8.99
CA LYS A 9 -10.77 -5.51 8.20
C LYS A 9 -11.16 -6.98 8.10
N GLU A 10 -12.44 -7.28 8.29
CA GLU A 10 -12.94 -8.66 8.36
C GLU A 10 -14.02 -8.97 7.31
N ASP A 11 -14.35 -8.01 6.44
CA ASP A 11 -15.38 -8.14 5.40
C ASP A 11 -15.06 -7.26 4.20
N ALA A 12 -15.78 -7.47 3.10
CA ALA A 12 -15.62 -6.67 1.89
C ALA A 12 -15.82 -5.16 2.18
N GLU A 13 -14.75 -4.39 2.12
CA GLU A 13 -14.74 -2.97 2.48
C GLU A 13 -13.85 -2.15 1.55
N CYS A 14 -14.25 -0.90 1.32
CA CYS A 14 -13.43 0.08 0.61
C CYS A 14 -12.28 0.55 1.51
N ILE A 15 -11.06 0.58 0.97
CA ILE A 15 -9.91 1.17 1.65
C ILE A 15 -9.75 2.60 1.14
N GLU A 16 -10.03 3.56 2.00
CA GLU A 16 -9.87 4.99 1.68
C GLU A 16 -8.56 5.55 2.23
N LEU A 17 -7.86 6.32 1.40
CA LEU A 17 -6.65 7.02 1.82
C LEU A 17 -6.97 8.48 2.20
N ASN A 18 -6.40 8.90 3.33
CA ASN A 18 -6.42 10.28 3.82
C ASN A 18 -5.31 11.13 3.18
N ARG A 19 -4.27 10.49 2.64
CA ARG A 19 -3.15 11.13 1.93
C ARG A 19 -3.05 10.63 0.48
N PRO A 20 -2.34 11.36 -0.42
CA PRO A 20 -2.25 10.98 -1.83
C PRO A 20 -1.63 9.60 -2.07
N TYR A 21 -0.71 9.17 -1.22
CA TYR A 21 0.01 7.91 -1.35
C TYR A 21 -0.02 7.10 -0.06
N ALA A 22 -0.01 5.78 -0.18
CA ALA A 22 0.18 4.90 0.95
C ALA A 22 0.98 3.63 0.58
N VAL A 23 1.63 3.05 1.58
CA VAL A 23 2.15 1.67 1.54
C VAL A 23 1.33 0.82 2.50
N LEU A 24 0.72 -0.25 1.99
CA LEU A 24 0.04 -1.25 2.79
C LEU A 24 0.97 -2.45 2.98
N LEU A 25 1.30 -2.74 4.25
CA LEU A 25 2.07 -3.90 4.67
C LEU A 25 1.12 -4.95 5.25
N VAL A 26 0.91 -6.06 4.54
CA VAL A 26 0.03 -7.14 4.98
C VAL A 26 0.76 -8.01 5.99
N SER A 27 0.33 -8.00 7.24
CA SER A 27 0.84 -8.89 8.29
C SER A 27 0.11 -10.24 8.26
N ASN A 28 -1.20 -10.20 8.06
CA ASN A 28 -2.03 -11.37 7.80
C ASN A 28 -3.13 -10.98 6.81
N GLY A 29 -3.54 -11.87 5.92
CA GLY A 29 -4.58 -11.56 4.95
C GLY A 29 -5.13 -12.79 4.26
N GLU A 30 -6.41 -12.73 3.92
CA GLU A 30 -7.15 -13.77 3.22
C GLU A 30 -8.14 -13.11 2.25
N GLY A 31 -8.23 -13.65 1.02
CA GLY A 31 -9.05 -13.12 -0.06
C GLY A 31 -8.26 -12.22 -1.02
N LEU A 32 -8.94 -11.24 -1.61
CA LEU A 32 -8.41 -10.42 -2.70
C LEU A 32 -8.48 -8.93 -2.35
N LEU A 33 -7.45 -8.18 -2.74
CA LEU A 33 -7.49 -6.74 -2.85
C LEU A 33 -7.70 -6.37 -4.31
N ARG A 34 -8.86 -5.80 -4.62
CA ARG A 34 -9.15 -5.24 -5.94
C ARG A 34 -8.70 -3.80 -5.98
N ILE A 35 -7.78 -3.50 -6.90
CA ILE A 35 -7.27 -2.15 -7.18
C ILE A 35 -7.66 -1.82 -8.62
N ASN A 36 -8.61 -0.90 -8.79
CA ASN A 36 -9.29 -0.63 -10.05
C ASN A 36 -9.87 -1.94 -10.64
N ASN A 37 -9.39 -2.35 -11.83
CA ASN A 37 -9.85 -3.57 -12.51
C ASN A 37 -8.94 -4.78 -12.27
N ARG A 38 -7.96 -4.70 -11.36
CA ARG A 38 -7.03 -5.80 -11.06
C ARG A 38 -7.32 -6.34 -9.67
N ALA A 39 -7.49 -7.65 -9.57
CA ALA A 39 -7.56 -8.35 -8.29
C ALA A 39 -6.21 -8.99 -7.98
N VAL A 40 -5.79 -8.88 -6.73
CA VAL A 40 -4.51 -9.43 -6.26
C VAL A 40 -4.74 -10.09 -4.91
N GLU A 41 -4.22 -11.29 -4.72
CA GLU A 41 -4.34 -12.00 -3.43
C GLU A 41 -3.70 -11.23 -2.29
N LEU A 42 -4.42 -11.19 -1.17
CA LEU A 42 -3.92 -10.77 0.12
C LEU A 42 -3.19 -11.95 0.75
N LEU A 43 -1.86 -11.88 0.79
CA LEU A 43 -1.02 -12.88 1.44
C LEU A 43 -0.14 -12.19 2.49
N PRO A 44 0.17 -12.86 3.62
CA PRO A 44 1.14 -12.36 4.60
C PRO A 44 2.47 -11.97 3.94
N GLY A 45 3.01 -10.82 4.33
CA GLY A 45 4.27 -10.28 3.80
C GLY A 45 4.14 -9.51 2.48
N ARG A 46 2.96 -9.46 1.85
CA ARG A 46 2.77 -8.61 0.67
C ARG A 46 2.84 -7.13 1.03
N VAL A 47 3.41 -6.38 0.09
CA VAL A 47 3.50 -4.93 0.14
C VAL A 47 2.80 -4.35 -1.07
N PHE A 48 1.89 -3.42 -0.84
CA PHE A 48 1.20 -2.69 -1.90
C PHE A 48 1.56 -1.21 -1.83
N PHE A 49 1.83 -0.63 -2.99
CA PHE A 49 1.91 0.81 -3.17
C PHE A 49 0.59 1.32 -3.74
N LEU A 50 -0.08 2.18 -2.98
CA LEU A 50 -1.44 2.62 -3.21
C LEU A 50 -1.46 4.14 -3.47
N LYS A 51 -2.37 4.56 -4.34
CA LYS A 51 -2.64 5.96 -4.62
C LYS A 51 -4.11 6.28 -4.37
N ARG A 52 -4.38 7.50 -3.89
CA ARG A 52 -5.71 7.91 -3.45
C ARG A 52 -6.76 7.87 -4.56
N GLU A 53 -6.37 8.11 -5.80
CA GLU A 53 -7.24 8.07 -6.97
C GLU A 53 -7.64 6.65 -7.40
N GLN A 54 -7.06 5.62 -6.80
CA GLN A 54 -7.39 4.23 -7.10
C GLN A 54 -8.65 3.81 -6.33
N GLN A 55 -9.52 3.06 -7.00
CA GLN A 55 -10.60 2.37 -6.32
C GLN A 55 -10.03 1.10 -5.67
N MET A 56 -10.05 1.02 -4.35
CA MET A 56 -9.47 -0.08 -3.59
C MET A 56 -10.56 -0.75 -2.77
N VAL A 57 -10.87 -2.00 -3.09
CA VAL A 57 -11.92 -2.78 -2.44
C VAL A 57 -11.33 -4.10 -2.00
N MET A 58 -11.50 -4.44 -0.72
CA MET A 58 -11.24 -5.78 -0.24
C MET A 58 -12.41 -6.70 -0.62
N GLU A 59 -12.09 -7.86 -1.17
CA GLU A 59 -13.02 -8.94 -1.47
C GLU A 59 -12.51 -10.19 -0.74
N GLY A 60 -12.86 -10.31 0.54
CA GLY A 60 -12.30 -11.35 1.39
C GLY A 60 -12.72 -11.19 2.85
N GLU A 61 -12.20 -12.10 3.66
CA GLU A 61 -12.58 -12.28 5.06
C GLU A 61 -11.59 -11.64 6.04
N LEU A 62 -10.35 -11.33 5.62
CA LEU A 62 -9.36 -10.78 6.55
C LEU A 62 -8.27 -9.93 5.89
N LEU A 63 -8.02 -8.77 6.48
CA LEU A 63 -6.81 -7.98 6.27
C LEU A 63 -6.34 -7.39 7.60
N ILE A 64 -5.15 -7.79 8.03
CA ILE A 64 -4.44 -7.24 9.18
C ILE A 64 -3.09 -6.71 8.71
N GLY A 65 -2.75 -5.48 9.07
CA GLY A 65 -1.48 -4.91 8.67
C GLY A 65 -1.25 -3.49 9.13
N GLN A 66 -0.36 -2.81 8.40
CA GLN A 66 -0.08 -1.40 8.59
C GLN A 66 -0.30 -0.63 7.29
N LEU A 67 -1.03 0.47 7.39
CA LEU A 67 -1.20 1.43 6.33
C LEU A 67 -0.34 2.67 6.64
N ILE A 68 0.65 2.91 5.80
CA ILE A 68 1.61 4.00 5.94
C ILE A 68 1.28 5.05 4.89
N GLU A 69 0.63 6.13 5.30
CA GLU A 69 0.16 7.20 4.43
C GLU A 69 1.13 8.39 4.42
N PHE A 70 1.40 8.96 3.24
CA PHE A 70 2.32 10.09 3.09
C PHE A 70 1.96 11.05 1.94
N GLN A 71 2.56 12.23 2.01
CA GLN A 71 2.39 13.31 1.04
C GLN A 71 3.29 13.12 -0.17
N GLU A 72 2.88 13.64 -1.33
CA GLU A 72 3.66 13.62 -2.57
C GLU A 72 5.07 14.21 -2.42
N ALA A 73 5.21 15.31 -1.68
CA ALA A 73 6.50 15.94 -1.44
C ALA A 73 7.51 14.98 -0.78
N MET A 74 7.05 14.03 0.04
CA MET A 74 7.91 13.03 0.67
C MET A 74 8.39 11.99 -0.34
N LEU A 75 7.51 11.54 -1.24
CA LEU A 75 7.89 10.65 -2.34
C LEU A 75 8.89 11.33 -3.27
N HIS A 76 8.66 12.60 -3.63
CA HIS A 76 9.58 13.37 -4.46
C HIS A 76 10.94 13.52 -3.78
N ALA A 77 10.98 13.88 -2.50
CA ALA A 77 12.22 13.99 -1.75
C ALA A 77 12.98 12.66 -1.72
N PHE A 78 12.28 11.54 -1.51
CA PHE A 78 12.85 10.20 -1.58
C PHE A 78 13.42 9.92 -2.98
N LEU A 79 12.64 10.09 -4.04
CA LEU A 79 13.09 9.83 -5.40
C LEU A 79 14.29 10.68 -5.82
N ILE A 80 14.39 11.92 -5.33
CA ILE A 80 15.56 12.80 -5.57
C ILE A 80 16.79 12.26 -4.83
N GLN A 81 16.66 11.89 -3.56
CA GLN A 81 17.76 11.33 -2.76
C GLN A 81 18.30 10.03 -3.36
N PHE A 82 17.40 9.21 -3.91
CA PHE A 82 17.73 7.93 -4.52
C PHE A 82 17.85 8.02 -6.05
N ALA A 83 17.89 9.22 -6.63
CA ALA A 83 17.97 9.40 -8.09
C ALA A 83 19.26 8.80 -8.68
N GLY A 84 20.35 8.78 -7.91
CA GLY A 84 21.61 8.11 -8.28
C GLY A 84 21.54 6.57 -8.25
N HIS A 85 20.41 6.00 -7.81
CA HIS A 85 20.12 4.57 -7.83
C HIS A 85 19.00 4.24 -8.83
N ARG A 86 18.65 5.19 -9.73
CA ARG A 86 17.84 4.87 -10.91
C ARG A 86 18.45 3.68 -11.63
N ASP A 87 17.61 2.70 -11.95
CA ASP A 87 17.95 1.45 -12.64
C ASP A 87 18.80 0.44 -11.85
N LYS A 88 19.16 0.75 -10.60
CA LYS A 88 19.59 -0.27 -9.63
C LYS A 88 18.32 -0.70 -8.89
N GLY A 89 18.01 -1.99 -8.90
CA GLY A 89 16.83 -2.50 -8.20
C GLY A 89 16.80 -1.99 -6.74
N LEU A 90 15.61 -1.89 -6.15
CA LEU A 90 15.44 -1.61 -4.71
C LEU A 90 16.22 -2.59 -3.80
N TYR A 91 16.64 -3.72 -4.38
CA TYR A 91 17.64 -4.65 -3.87
C TYR A 91 18.66 -4.90 -4.99
N ASP A 92 19.89 -4.43 -4.78
CA ASP A 92 21.07 -4.90 -5.50
C ASP A 92 22.02 -5.42 -4.40
N PRO A 93 22.10 -6.74 -4.16
CA PRO A 93 22.88 -7.33 -3.07
C PRO A 93 24.39 -7.12 -3.23
#